data_AF-A0A8C3SKD0-F1
#
_entry.id   AF-A0A8C3SKD0-F1
#
_cell.length_a   1.000
_cell.length_b   1.000
_cell.length_c   1.000
_cell.angle_alpha   90.00
_cell.angle_beta   90.00
_cell.angle_gamma   90.00
#
_symmetry.space_group_name_H-M   'P 1'
#
loop_
_entity.id
_entity.type
_entity.pdbx_description
1 polymer ?
#
loop_
_entity_poly.entity_id
_entity_poly.type
_entity_poly.pdbx_seq_one_letter_code
_entity_poly.pdbx_strand_id
1 'polypeptide(L)'
;MAWPEHVSLSLSLCCAHPRGIPLPPGLHLPLIPSPLCLSPAGAQDNGQVIRINKVQHQPLRVGLAEPVALPCLFLLQPSVSLGPNEPPDPPRIKWSKVQAASGQKEEVPVLVAKDNVVKVVKAYEGRVSLPGYPSNRYNATLVIGAARASDAGLYRCEVVAGIDDEQDLLPLEVTGVVFHYRAASNRYALTFPEAQHTCRENSAVIASPRHLEAAFADGYDNCDAGWLADQTVRYPITLSRPGCYGDRSSLPGIRSYGEREADEAYDVYCYARELQGKVFYVSTPGRLTSQGARKHCQSWGASLATTGQLYLAWRDGLDQCDPGWLADGSVRYPIRTPRKKCGGDEPGVRTVYQFPNRTGFPDPASKFDAYCYKGRGCLD
;
A
#
# COMPACT_ATOMS: atom_id res chain seq x y z
N MET A 1 47.48 38.99 -2.98
CA MET A 1 46.98 40.21 -3.65
C MET A 1 46.01 39.78 -4.73
N ALA A 2 44.83 40.40 -4.71
CA ALA A 2 43.82 40.53 -5.77
C ALA A 2 43.27 39.28 -6.49
N TRP A 3 41.95 39.10 -6.29
CA TRP A 3 41.00 38.32 -7.07
C TRP A 3 40.68 38.99 -8.42
N PRO A 4 39.99 38.29 -9.34
CA PRO A 4 38.99 38.91 -10.20
C PRO A 4 37.57 38.45 -9.85
N GLU A 5 36.65 39.39 -10.06
CA GLU A 5 35.25 39.45 -9.64
C GLU A 5 34.24 38.88 -10.65
N HIS A 6 33.07 38.50 -10.10
CA HIS A 6 31.66 38.58 -10.57
C HIS A 6 31.30 38.08 -12.00
N VAL A 7 30.18 37.38 -12.21
CA VAL A 7 28.78 37.83 -12.03
C VAL A 7 27.83 36.64 -11.81
N SER A 8 26.91 36.75 -10.85
CA SER A 8 25.72 35.91 -10.71
C SER A 8 24.49 36.83 -10.61
N LEU A 9 23.47 36.55 -11.41
CA LEU A 9 22.20 37.29 -11.50
C LEU A 9 21.19 36.75 -10.47
N SER A 10 20.63 37.64 -9.65
CA SER A 10 19.40 37.42 -8.87
C SER A 10 18.37 38.48 -9.26
N LEU A 11 17.17 38.06 -9.65
CA LEU A 11 15.99 38.91 -9.79
C LEU A 11 15.18 38.90 -8.48
N SER A 12 14.92 40.11 -7.95
CA SER A 12 13.97 40.38 -6.86
C SER A 12 12.64 40.85 -7.45
N LEU A 13 11.51 40.42 -6.87
CA LEU A 13 10.19 41.00 -7.11
C LEU A 13 9.65 41.70 -5.84
N CYS A 14 9.01 42.84 -6.08
CA CYS A 14 8.58 43.88 -5.14
C CYS A 14 7.27 43.59 -4.40
N CYS A 15 7.09 44.22 -3.23
CA CYS A 15 5.78 44.63 -2.70
C CYS A 15 5.81 46.11 -2.26
N ALA A 16 4.79 46.86 -2.67
CA ALA A 16 4.68 48.31 -2.58
C ALA A 16 3.98 48.80 -1.30
N HIS A 17 4.32 50.02 -0.87
CA HIS A 17 3.68 50.80 0.19
C HIS A 17 2.58 51.74 -0.39
N PRO A 18 1.49 52.03 0.34
CA PRO A 18 0.60 53.14 0.02
C PRO A 18 0.98 54.44 0.77
N ARG A 19 0.84 55.56 0.07
CA ARG A 19 1.10 56.95 0.50
C ARG A 19 -0.05 57.54 1.32
N GLY A 20 0.30 58.40 2.28
CA GLY A 20 -0.63 59.18 3.09
C GLY A 20 -1.13 60.48 2.43
N ILE A 21 -2.25 60.99 2.95
CA ILE A 21 -2.91 62.27 2.61
C ILE A 21 -3.09 63.06 3.93
N PRO A 22 -2.87 64.38 3.98
CA PRO A 22 -2.92 65.16 5.23
C PRO A 22 -4.31 65.80 5.50
N LEU A 23 -4.63 66.05 6.78
CA LEU A 23 -5.80 66.81 7.27
C LEU A 23 -5.41 67.83 8.37
N PRO A 24 -6.18 68.92 8.58
CA PRO A 24 -5.75 70.18 9.22
C PRO A 24 -5.94 70.22 10.76
N PRO A 25 -5.46 71.28 11.47
CA PRO A 25 -5.27 71.25 12.92
C PRO A 25 -6.45 71.82 13.71
N GLY A 26 -6.58 71.34 14.96
CA GLY A 26 -7.33 71.99 16.03
C GLY A 26 -8.52 71.17 16.52
N LEU A 27 -8.36 70.46 17.64
CA LEU A 27 -9.35 70.28 18.72
C LEU A 27 -8.78 69.34 19.81
N HIS A 28 -9.21 69.61 21.04
CA HIS A 28 -8.65 69.23 22.33
C HIS A 28 -8.58 67.72 22.65
N LEU A 29 -7.53 67.32 23.40
CA LEU A 29 -7.44 66.03 24.10
C LEU A 29 -8.46 65.91 25.24
N PRO A 30 -9.04 64.72 25.45
CA PRO A 30 -9.33 64.20 26.78
C PRO A 30 -8.40 63.04 27.16
N LEU A 31 -8.17 62.89 28.46
CA LEU A 31 -7.25 61.93 29.09
C LEU A 31 -7.56 60.47 28.75
N ILE A 32 -6.50 59.68 28.55
CA ILE A 32 -6.51 58.22 28.46
C ILE A 32 -6.76 57.63 29.87
N PRO A 33 -7.81 56.83 30.10
CA PRO A 33 -7.82 55.89 31.22
C PRO A 33 -7.04 54.63 30.83
N SER A 34 -6.09 54.24 31.68
CA SER A 34 -5.29 53.02 31.54
C SER A 34 -6.17 51.79 31.31
N PRO A 35 -5.89 50.93 30.31
CA PRO A 35 -6.54 49.64 30.23
C PRO A 35 -6.05 48.75 31.37
N LEU A 36 -6.99 48.34 32.21
CA LEU A 36 -6.85 47.25 33.16
C LEU A 36 -6.26 46.02 32.45
N CYS A 37 -5.13 45.52 32.95
CA CYS A 37 -4.63 44.20 32.62
C CYS A 37 -5.66 43.16 33.07
N LEU A 38 -6.53 42.73 32.16
CA LEU A 38 -7.23 41.47 32.27
C LEU A 38 -6.18 40.37 32.12
N SER A 39 -5.81 39.75 33.23
CA SER A 39 -5.04 38.51 33.24
C SER A 39 -5.74 37.47 32.36
N PRO A 40 -5.05 36.74 31.47
CA PRO A 40 -5.65 35.58 30.87
C PRO A 40 -5.90 34.58 31.99
N ALA A 41 -7.16 34.16 32.12
CA ALA A 41 -7.53 33.01 32.92
C ALA A 41 -6.63 31.84 32.52
N GLY A 42 -5.82 31.37 33.48
CA GLY A 42 -4.97 30.21 33.30
C GLY A 42 -5.83 29.02 32.90
N ALA A 43 -5.61 28.51 31.70
CA ALA A 43 -5.93 27.13 31.40
C ALA A 43 -5.02 26.29 32.32
N GLN A 44 -5.59 25.64 33.33
CA GLN A 44 -4.90 24.63 34.11
C GLN A 44 -4.51 23.48 33.17
N ASP A 45 -3.25 23.48 32.73
CA ASP A 45 -2.61 22.34 32.10
C ASP A 45 -2.39 21.29 33.18
N ASN A 46 -3.29 20.32 33.27
CA ASN A 46 -3.20 19.21 34.21
C ASN A 46 -2.02 18.32 33.81
N GLY A 47 -0.84 18.61 34.37
CA GLY A 47 0.32 17.72 34.61
C GLY A 47 0.43 16.41 33.83
N GLN A 48 0.31 16.43 32.50
CA GLN A 48 0.38 15.21 31.71
C GLN A 48 1.85 14.84 31.45
N VAL A 49 2.32 13.76 32.09
CA VAL A 49 3.73 13.33 32.04
C VAL A 49 4.15 12.91 30.63
N ILE A 50 3.22 12.44 29.80
CA ILE A 50 3.48 11.94 28.44
C ILE A 50 2.63 12.74 27.47
N ARG A 51 3.24 13.19 26.36
CA ARG A 51 2.49 13.79 25.25
C ARG A 51 2.97 13.23 23.93
N ILE A 52 2.11 12.46 23.26
CA ILE A 52 2.36 12.04 21.87
C ILE A 52 2.04 13.21 20.93
N ASN A 53 2.92 13.45 19.96
CA ASN A 53 2.70 14.39 18.88
C ASN A 53 1.71 13.81 17.87
N LYS A 54 0.42 13.85 18.20
CA LYS A 54 -0.66 13.38 17.33
C LYS A 54 -0.79 14.34 16.16
N VAL A 55 -0.45 13.88 14.97
CA VAL A 55 -0.75 14.57 13.72
C VAL A 55 -2.04 13.94 13.19
N GLN A 56 -2.93 14.72 12.55
CA GLN A 56 -4.09 14.14 11.90
C GLN A 56 -3.62 13.27 10.73
N HIS A 57 -3.49 11.96 10.97
CA HIS A 57 -2.92 11.03 10.01
C HIS A 57 -3.94 10.73 8.90
N GLN A 58 -3.68 11.23 7.69
CA GLN A 58 -4.22 10.55 6.50
C GLN A 58 -3.70 9.11 6.49
N PRO A 59 -4.45 8.12 5.96
CA PRO A 59 -3.94 6.77 5.81
C PRO A 59 -2.58 6.77 5.12
N LEU A 60 -1.58 6.21 5.79
CA LEU A 60 -0.26 6.06 5.20
C LEU A 60 -0.35 4.97 4.14
N ARG A 61 -0.15 5.34 2.87
CA ARG A 61 -0.29 4.43 1.72
C ARG A 61 1.08 3.96 1.27
N VAL A 62 1.26 2.64 1.19
CA VAL A 62 2.53 2.01 0.78
C VAL A 62 2.26 0.84 -0.18
N GLY A 63 3.17 0.58 -1.12
CA GLY A 63 3.04 -0.57 -2.01
C GLY A 63 3.44 -1.89 -1.35
N LEU A 64 2.97 -3.00 -1.91
CA LEU A 64 3.37 -4.33 -1.47
C LEU A 64 4.90 -4.48 -1.46
N ALA A 65 5.43 -5.08 -0.40
CA ALA A 65 6.84 -5.32 -0.11
C ALA A 65 7.73 -4.08 0.09
N GLU A 66 7.17 -2.87 0.07
CA GLU A 66 7.90 -1.66 0.42
C GLU A 66 8.03 -1.49 1.95
N PRO A 67 9.09 -0.81 2.41
CA PRO A 67 9.20 -0.44 3.80
C PRO A 67 8.24 0.70 4.15
N VAL A 68 7.71 0.68 5.38
CA VAL A 68 6.84 1.74 5.89
C VAL A 68 7.17 2.06 7.34
N ALA A 69 7.15 3.34 7.68
CA ALA A 69 7.35 3.84 9.04
C ALA A 69 6.06 4.46 9.57
N LEU A 70 5.52 3.92 10.68
CA LEU A 70 4.38 4.47 11.39
C LEU A 70 4.91 5.40 12.49
N PRO A 71 4.86 6.73 12.29
CA PRO A 71 5.48 7.69 13.20
C PRO A 71 4.79 7.66 14.57
N CYS A 72 5.58 7.56 15.64
CA CYS A 72 5.09 7.77 16.99
C CYS A 72 6.20 8.48 17.78
N LEU A 73 6.09 9.80 17.84
CA LEU A 73 7.03 10.66 18.55
C LEU A 73 6.34 11.24 19.76
N PHE A 74 7.02 11.20 20.90
CA PHE A 74 6.43 11.64 22.16
C PHE A 74 7.44 12.40 23.01
N LEU A 75 6.91 13.25 23.89
CA LEU A 75 7.67 14.00 24.87
C LEU A 75 7.34 13.48 26.26
N LEU A 76 8.36 13.41 27.12
CA LEU A 76 8.19 13.18 28.55
C LEU A 76 8.41 14.50 29.28
N GLN A 77 7.42 14.93 30.06
CA GLN A 77 7.61 16.01 31.01
C GLN A 77 8.24 15.44 32.29
N PRO A 78 9.21 16.14 32.91
CA PRO A 78 9.70 15.76 34.23
C PRO A 78 8.53 15.81 35.21
N SER A 79 8.19 14.68 35.84
CA SER A 79 7.13 14.63 36.84
C SER A 79 7.55 15.44 38.06
N VAL A 80 6.71 16.38 38.51
CA VAL A 80 6.92 17.17 39.75
C VAL A 80 6.91 16.26 41.00
N SER A 81 6.41 15.04 40.87
CA SER A 81 6.21 14.03 41.92
C SER A 81 7.37 13.07 42.14
N LEU A 82 8.35 12.99 41.23
CA LEU A 82 9.62 12.27 41.47
C LEU A 82 10.65 13.29 41.94
N GLY A 83 11.22 13.08 43.11
CA GLY A 83 12.22 13.99 43.68
C GLY A 83 13.40 14.23 42.72
N PRO A 84 14.20 15.30 42.92
CA PRO A 84 15.18 15.82 41.95
C PRO A 84 16.31 14.86 41.54
N ASN A 85 16.37 13.63 42.08
CA ASN A 85 17.53 12.73 41.98
C ASN A 85 17.25 11.33 41.39
N GLU A 86 16.01 11.00 41.01
CA GLU A 86 15.71 9.70 40.38
C GLU A 86 15.30 9.90 38.91
N PRO A 87 16.06 9.37 37.93
CA PRO A 87 15.65 9.48 36.53
C PRO A 87 14.30 8.75 36.36
N PRO A 88 13.30 9.37 35.71
CA PRO A 88 12.02 8.72 35.51
C PRO A 88 12.23 7.40 34.77
N ASP A 89 11.57 6.33 35.24
CA ASP A 89 11.61 5.03 34.60
C ASP A 89 11.37 5.20 33.09
N PRO A 90 12.21 4.59 32.23
CA PRO A 90 12.05 4.74 30.79
C PRO A 90 10.68 4.21 30.38
N PRO A 91 9.95 4.96 29.54
CA PRO A 91 8.59 4.60 29.17
C PRO A 91 8.56 3.26 28.45
N ARG A 92 7.52 2.48 28.74
CA ARG A 92 7.19 1.26 28.01
C ARG A 92 6.45 1.63 26.74
N ILE A 93 6.93 1.15 25.61
CA ILE A 93 6.30 1.34 24.31
C ILE A 93 5.59 0.04 23.92
N LYS A 94 4.34 0.13 23.48
CA LYS A 94 3.56 -0.99 22.96
C LYS A 94 2.97 -0.61 21.60
N TRP A 95 3.12 -1.51 20.64
CA TRP A 95 2.43 -1.44 19.36
C TRP A 95 1.45 -2.61 19.24
N SER A 96 0.21 -2.30 18.83
CA SER A 96 -0.80 -3.30 18.49
C SER A 96 -1.49 -2.95 17.17
N LYS A 97 -2.00 -3.96 16.47
CA LYS A 97 -2.91 -3.79 15.35
C LYS A 97 -4.34 -3.92 15.87
N VAL A 98 -5.14 -2.88 15.68
CA VAL A 98 -6.55 -2.85 16.08
C VAL A 98 -7.38 -3.56 15.01
N GLN A 99 -8.03 -4.65 15.40
CA GLN A 99 -8.92 -5.44 14.55
C GLN A 99 -10.35 -5.35 15.07
N ALA A 100 -11.33 -5.34 14.17
CA ALA A 100 -12.74 -5.48 14.55
C ALA A 100 -13.13 -6.96 14.40
N ALA A 101 -13.26 -7.67 15.52
CA ALA A 101 -13.71 -9.05 15.56
C ALA A 101 -15.09 -9.09 16.23
N SER A 102 -16.13 -9.58 15.53
CA SER A 102 -17.48 -9.76 16.09
C SER A 102 -18.11 -8.51 16.75
N GLY A 103 -17.77 -7.31 16.25
CA GLY A 103 -18.24 -6.04 16.82
C GLY A 103 -17.47 -5.55 18.05
N GLN A 104 -16.51 -6.33 18.55
CA GLN A 104 -15.54 -5.91 19.57
C GLN A 104 -14.21 -5.51 18.93
N LYS A 105 -13.53 -4.53 19.52
CA LYS A 105 -12.17 -4.15 19.14
C LYS A 105 -11.19 -5.10 19.82
N GLU A 106 -10.51 -5.91 19.02
CA GLU A 106 -9.43 -6.78 19.47
C GLU A 106 -8.08 -6.10 19.15
N GLU A 107 -7.14 -6.15 20.09
CA GLU A 107 -5.78 -5.63 19.89
C GLU A 107 -4.80 -6.78 19.74
N VAL A 108 -4.31 -6.97 18.51
CA VAL A 108 -3.28 -7.97 18.24
C VAL A 108 -1.91 -7.35 18.49
N PRO A 109 -1.12 -7.83 19.47
CA PRO A 109 0.17 -7.23 19.78
C PRO A 109 1.17 -7.40 18.63
N VAL A 110 1.95 -6.36 18.35
CA VAL A 110 3.01 -6.34 17.34
C VAL A 110 4.38 -6.43 18.02
N LEU A 111 4.66 -5.49 18.93
CA LEU A 111 5.87 -5.50 19.75
C LEU A 111 5.67 -4.73 21.06
N VAL A 112 6.57 -4.99 22.02
CA VAL A 112 6.70 -4.24 23.27
C VAL A 112 8.17 -3.92 23.50
N ALA A 113 8.49 -2.65 23.80
CA ALA A 113 9.83 -2.23 24.20
C ALA A 113 9.83 -1.75 25.65
N LYS A 114 10.69 -2.35 26.48
CA LYS A 114 10.90 -2.01 27.89
C LYS A 114 12.31 -2.46 28.31
N ASP A 115 12.94 -1.76 29.24
CA ASP A 115 14.21 -2.17 29.86
C ASP A 115 15.33 -2.44 28.84
N ASN A 116 15.41 -1.61 27.78
CA ASN A 116 16.33 -1.75 26.63
C ASN A 116 16.13 -3.01 25.78
N VAL A 117 15.02 -3.73 25.96
CA VAL A 117 14.67 -4.92 25.19
C VAL A 117 13.44 -4.65 24.35
N VAL A 118 13.49 -5.00 23.07
CA VAL A 118 12.32 -5.02 22.18
C VAL A 118 11.88 -6.48 21.99
N LYS A 119 10.68 -6.81 22.47
CA LYS A 119 10.05 -8.11 22.27
C LYS A 119 9.07 -8.00 21.10
N VAL A 120 9.40 -8.66 19.99
CA VAL A 120 8.54 -8.73 18.80
C VAL A 120 7.71 -10.00 18.85
N VAL A 121 6.42 -9.91 18.50
CA VAL A 121 5.54 -11.08 18.42
C VAL A 121 5.90 -11.92 17.19
N LYS A 122 5.84 -13.26 17.31
CA LYS A 122 6.26 -14.23 16.29
C LYS A 122 5.79 -13.93 14.86
N ALA A 123 4.55 -13.46 14.69
CA ALA A 123 4.00 -13.13 13.37
C ALA A 123 4.69 -11.92 12.67
N TYR A 124 5.39 -11.11 13.44
CA TYR A 124 6.10 -9.90 13.00
C TYR A 124 7.63 -10.02 13.11
N GLU A 125 8.13 -11.13 13.67
CA GLU A 125 9.56 -11.37 13.88
C GLU A 125 10.35 -11.26 12.57
N GLY A 126 11.47 -10.54 12.61
CA GLY A 126 12.31 -10.26 11.44
C GLY A 126 11.71 -9.26 10.43
N ARG A 127 10.48 -8.79 10.64
CA ARG A 127 9.80 -7.85 9.71
C ARG A 127 9.64 -6.45 10.29
N VAL A 128 9.54 -6.34 11.60
CA VAL A 128 9.32 -5.06 12.28
C VAL A 128 10.48 -4.68 13.18
N SER A 129 10.69 -3.39 13.34
CA SER A 129 11.71 -2.84 14.23
C SER A 129 11.28 -1.52 14.83
N LEU A 130 11.97 -1.14 15.90
CA LEU A 130 11.83 0.15 16.59
C LEU A 130 13.19 0.87 16.50
N PRO A 131 13.55 1.45 15.35
CA PRO A 131 14.93 1.89 15.05
C PRO A 131 15.46 2.96 15.99
N GLY A 132 14.58 3.78 16.57
CA GLY A 132 14.97 4.77 17.58
C GLY A 132 15.38 4.14 18.91
N TYR A 133 14.96 2.92 19.22
CA TYR A 133 15.13 2.32 20.54
C TYR A 133 16.38 1.42 20.60
N PRO A 134 17.20 1.48 21.67
CA PRO A 134 17.04 2.29 22.88
C PRO A 134 17.70 3.68 22.82
N SER A 135 18.41 4.03 21.74
CA SER A 135 19.28 5.20 21.65
C SER A 135 18.57 6.56 21.70
N ASN A 136 17.37 6.64 21.15
CA ASN A 136 16.46 7.78 21.20
C ASN A 136 15.12 7.33 21.78
N ARG A 137 14.98 7.47 23.09
CA ARG A 137 13.82 7.00 23.84
C ARG A 137 12.51 7.74 23.55
N TYR A 138 12.56 8.88 22.85
CA TYR A 138 11.39 9.67 22.45
C TYR A 138 10.81 9.26 21.08
N ASN A 139 11.47 8.30 20.42
CA ASN A 139 11.08 7.83 19.10
C ASN A 139 10.55 6.40 19.18
N ALA A 140 9.22 6.28 19.27
CA ALA A 140 8.48 5.04 19.24
C ALA A 140 8.05 4.63 17.81
N THR A 141 8.63 5.19 16.75
CA THR A 141 8.25 4.90 15.35
C THR A 141 8.43 3.43 15.01
N LEU A 142 7.35 2.74 14.64
CA LEU A 142 7.40 1.36 14.15
C LEU A 142 7.80 1.35 12.68
N VAL A 143 8.78 0.53 12.32
CA VAL A 143 9.10 0.26 10.90
C VAL A 143 8.69 -1.16 10.56
N ILE A 144 7.96 -1.32 9.45
CA ILE A 144 7.71 -2.61 8.78
C ILE A 144 8.59 -2.64 7.53
N GLY A 145 9.51 -3.60 7.43
CA GLY A 145 10.54 -3.64 6.39
C GLY A 145 10.08 -4.11 5.00
N ALA A 146 8.98 -4.88 4.95
CA ALA A 146 8.33 -5.33 3.72
C ALA A 146 6.82 -5.51 4.01
N ALA A 147 6.03 -4.51 3.62
CA ALA A 147 4.60 -4.50 3.86
C ALA A 147 3.88 -5.64 3.12
N ARG A 148 2.98 -6.34 3.81
CA ARG A 148 2.08 -7.34 3.24
C ARG A 148 0.68 -6.77 3.13
N ALA A 149 -0.18 -7.31 2.26
CA ALA A 149 -1.57 -6.87 2.20
C ALA A 149 -2.29 -7.14 3.53
N SER A 150 -1.93 -8.22 4.24
CA SER A 150 -2.42 -8.51 5.59
C SER A 150 -1.98 -7.49 6.65
N ASP A 151 -0.96 -6.67 6.39
CA ASP A 151 -0.50 -5.66 7.33
C ASP A 151 -1.40 -4.40 7.30
N ALA A 152 -2.19 -4.18 6.25
CA ALA A 152 -3.13 -3.06 6.17
C ALA A 152 -4.13 -3.06 7.34
N GLY A 153 -4.44 -1.89 7.88
CA GLY A 153 -5.35 -1.72 9.01
C GLY A 153 -4.92 -0.58 9.94
N LEU A 154 -5.56 -0.52 11.11
CA LEU A 154 -5.31 0.53 12.09
C LEU A 154 -4.30 0.03 13.13
N TYR A 155 -3.24 0.79 13.37
CA TYR A 155 -2.24 0.50 14.39
C TYR A 155 -2.38 1.45 15.57
N ARG A 156 -2.13 0.94 16.78
CA ARG A 156 -2.04 1.74 17.99
C ARG A 156 -0.60 1.80 18.47
N CYS A 157 -0.10 3.02 18.65
CA CYS A 157 1.06 3.28 19.47
C CYS A 157 0.58 3.64 20.89
N GLU A 158 1.08 2.96 21.91
CA GLU A 158 0.78 3.20 23.32
C GLU A 158 2.11 3.39 24.07
N VAL A 159 2.24 4.51 24.78
CA VAL A 159 3.42 4.86 25.56
C VAL A 159 2.99 5.01 27.01
N VAL A 160 3.61 4.24 27.91
CA VAL A 160 3.26 4.16 29.33
C VAL A 160 4.46 4.56 30.18
N ALA A 161 4.30 5.52 31.08
CA ALA A 161 5.31 5.98 32.03
C ALA A 161 4.68 6.08 33.42
N GLY A 162 5.11 5.21 34.35
CA GLY A 162 4.48 5.11 35.67
C GLY A 162 3.01 4.67 35.56
N ILE A 163 2.10 5.53 36.01
CA ILE A 163 0.65 5.33 35.93
C ILE A 163 0.01 6.06 34.75
N ASP A 164 0.78 6.90 34.05
CA ASP A 164 0.31 7.68 32.92
C ASP A 164 0.48 6.89 31.62
N ASP A 165 -0.52 6.96 30.75
CA ASP A 165 -0.46 6.43 29.40
C ASP A 165 -0.95 7.45 28.37
N GLU A 166 -0.34 7.40 27.18
CA GLU A 166 -0.80 8.12 26.02
C GLU A 166 -0.80 7.22 24.80
N GLN A 167 -1.71 7.51 23.86
CA GLN A 167 -1.91 6.67 22.68
C GLN A 167 -2.24 7.45 21.42
N ASP A 168 -1.81 6.91 20.28
CA ASP A 168 -2.12 7.40 18.94
C ASP A 168 -2.54 6.25 18.01
N LEU A 169 -3.36 6.57 17.01
CA LEU A 169 -3.94 5.63 16.06
C LEU A 169 -3.53 5.98 14.64
N LEU A 170 -2.85 5.04 13.97
CA LEU A 170 -2.27 5.24 12.65
C LEU A 170 -2.86 4.27 11.63
N PRO A 171 -3.65 4.77 10.66
CA PRO A 171 -4.17 3.95 9.57
C PRO A 171 -3.07 3.65 8.53
N LEU A 172 -2.89 2.37 8.20
CA LEU A 172 -1.98 1.88 7.16
C LEU A 172 -2.79 1.26 6.02
N GLU A 173 -2.57 1.75 4.81
CA GLU A 173 -3.08 1.14 3.57
C GLU A 173 -1.93 0.51 2.80
N VAL A 174 -2.08 -0.77 2.43
CA VAL A 174 -1.13 -1.47 1.57
C VAL A 174 -1.76 -1.67 0.21
N THR A 175 -1.15 -1.09 -0.82
CA THR A 175 -1.61 -1.16 -2.20
C THR A 175 -0.87 -2.24 -2.97
N GLY A 176 -1.48 -2.66 -4.08
CA GLY A 176 -0.84 -3.51 -5.06
C GLY A 176 -1.12 -5.01 -4.92
N VAL A 177 -0.87 -5.70 -6.02
CA VAL A 177 -1.22 -7.09 -6.22
C VAL A 177 -0.23 -7.76 -7.17
N VAL A 178 0.21 -8.95 -6.80
CA VAL A 178 0.97 -9.85 -7.67
C VAL A 178 -0.02 -10.76 -8.38
N PHE A 179 0.16 -10.92 -9.69
CA PHE A 179 -0.60 -11.87 -10.48
C PHE A 179 0.29 -12.61 -11.47
N HIS A 180 -0.07 -13.86 -11.72
CA HIS A 180 0.52 -14.69 -12.76
C HIS A 180 -0.11 -14.35 -14.11
N TYR A 181 0.73 -14.25 -15.14
CA TYR A 181 0.32 -14.07 -16.51
C TYR A 181 0.93 -15.14 -17.40
N ARG A 182 0.07 -15.77 -18.22
CA ARG A 182 0.44 -16.72 -19.26
C ARG A 182 -0.02 -16.18 -20.61
N ALA A 183 0.84 -16.28 -21.61
CA ALA A 183 0.53 -15.88 -22.98
C ALA A 183 -0.58 -16.75 -23.59
N ALA A 184 -1.32 -16.18 -24.54
CA ALA A 184 -2.38 -16.90 -25.25
C ALA A 184 -1.84 -18.07 -26.09
N SER A 185 -0.64 -17.89 -26.66
CA SER A 185 -0.02 -18.78 -27.65
C SER A 185 0.26 -20.16 -27.09
N ASN A 186 0.94 -20.26 -25.95
CA ASN A 186 1.26 -21.52 -25.30
C ASN A 186 1.62 -21.32 -23.82
N ARG A 187 1.77 -22.41 -23.08
CA ARG A 187 2.40 -22.42 -21.76
C ARG A 187 3.89 -22.16 -21.92
N TYR A 188 4.47 -21.33 -21.06
CA TYR A 188 5.91 -21.03 -21.06
C TYR A 188 6.39 -20.50 -22.41
N ALA A 189 5.84 -19.36 -22.81
CA ALA A 189 6.02 -18.80 -24.15
C ALA A 189 6.56 -17.36 -24.16
N LEU A 190 7.04 -16.86 -23.02
CA LEU A 190 7.60 -15.52 -22.89
C LEU A 190 9.09 -15.61 -22.54
N THR A 191 9.95 -15.05 -23.39
CA THR A 191 11.33 -14.71 -23.03
C THR A 191 11.35 -13.62 -21.96
N PHE A 192 12.48 -13.39 -21.30
CA PHE A 192 12.57 -12.38 -20.25
C PHE A 192 12.19 -10.95 -20.75
N PRO A 193 12.66 -10.47 -21.92
CA PRO A 193 12.23 -9.18 -22.46
C PRO A 193 10.73 -9.14 -22.81
N GLU A 194 10.18 -10.21 -23.38
CA GLU A 194 8.75 -10.31 -23.68
C GLU A 194 7.90 -10.33 -22.41
N ALA A 195 8.37 -10.99 -21.35
CA ALA A 195 7.73 -11.01 -20.04
C ALA A 195 7.66 -9.60 -19.43
N GLN A 196 8.75 -8.83 -19.50
CA GLN A 196 8.76 -7.43 -19.06
C GLN A 196 7.76 -6.58 -19.86
N HIS A 197 7.76 -6.69 -21.18
CA HIS A 197 6.84 -5.96 -22.05
C HIS A 197 5.39 -6.34 -21.77
N THR A 198 5.10 -7.64 -21.61
CA THR A 198 3.77 -8.17 -21.31
C THR A 198 3.19 -7.61 -20.01
N CYS A 199 3.99 -7.48 -18.95
CA CYS A 199 3.53 -6.85 -17.72
C CYS A 199 3.18 -5.36 -17.94
N ARG A 200 3.98 -4.62 -18.71
CA ARG A 200 3.73 -3.20 -19.01
C ARG A 200 2.41 -2.99 -19.77
N GLU A 201 2.18 -3.78 -20.82
CA GLU A 201 0.92 -3.79 -21.58
C GLU A 201 -0.30 -4.11 -20.70
N ASN A 202 -0.08 -4.84 -19.60
CA ASN A 202 -1.11 -5.18 -18.63
C ASN A 202 -1.15 -4.24 -17.40
N SER A 203 -0.66 -3.01 -17.53
CA SER A 203 -0.66 -1.98 -16.48
C SER A 203 0.05 -2.42 -15.20
N ALA A 204 1.17 -3.11 -15.35
CA ALA A 204 1.98 -3.66 -14.29
C ALA A 204 3.48 -3.56 -14.61
N VAL A 205 4.32 -3.94 -13.66
CA VAL A 205 5.75 -4.21 -13.88
C VAL A 205 6.03 -5.67 -13.55
N ILE A 206 7.15 -6.22 -14.01
CA ILE A 206 7.55 -7.56 -13.57
C ILE A 206 7.75 -7.56 -12.04
N ALA A 207 7.23 -8.57 -11.35
CA ALA A 207 7.29 -8.66 -9.90
C ALA A 207 8.73 -8.90 -9.44
N SER A 208 9.16 -8.21 -8.37
CA SER A 208 10.42 -8.52 -7.71
C SER A 208 10.28 -9.79 -6.86
N PRO A 209 11.39 -10.44 -6.49
CA PRO A 209 11.36 -11.51 -5.48
C PRO A 209 10.66 -11.10 -4.19
N ARG A 210 10.82 -9.84 -3.75
CA ARG A 210 10.16 -9.33 -2.53
C ARG A 210 8.64 -9.22 -2.71
N HIS A 211 8.15 -8.84 -3.89
CA HIS A 211 6.71 -8.84 -4.18
C HIS A 211 6.14 -10.25 -4.10
N LEU A 212 6.80 -11.25 -4.70
CA LEU A 212 6.34 -12.64 -4.67
C LEU A 212 6.37 -13.22 -3.25
N GLU A 213 7.42 -12.92 -2.47
CA GLU A 213 7.53 -13.34 -1.06
C GLU A 213 6.42 -12.74 -0.19
N ALA A 214 6.12 -11.44 -0.35
CA ALA A 214 5.02 -10.79 0.36
C ALA A 214 3.67 -11.40 -0.02
N ALA A 215 3.43 -11.67 -1.30
CA ALA A 215 2.21 -12.32 -1.77
C ALA A 215 2.08 -13.76 -1.25
N PHE A 216 3.17 -14.54 -1.29
CA PHE A 216 3.20 -15.91 -0.75
C PHE A 216 2.90 -15.95 0.74
N ALA A 217 3.46 -15.01 1.52
CA ALA A 217 3.18 -14.90 2.95
C ALA A 217 1.71 -14.57 3.26
N ASP A 218 1.00 -13.96 2.31
CA ASP A 218 -0.45 -13.72 2.35
C ASP A 218 -1.28 -14.86 1.73
N GLY A 219 -0.65 -15.99 1.41
CA GLY A 219 -1.32 -17.21 0.92
C GLY A 219 -1.36 -17.37 -0.59
N TYR A 220 -0.63 -16.56 -1.36
CA TYR A 220 -0.58 -16.72 -2.82
C TYR A 220 0.09 -18.04 -3.23
N ASP A 221 -0.64 -18.87 -3.97
CA ASP A 221 -0.23 -20.19 -4.45
C ASP A 221 -0.45 -20.30 -5.96
N ASN A 222 0.58 -20.72 -6.70
CA ASN A 222 0.49 -20.95 -8.14
C ASN A 222 1.58 -21.92 -8.60
N CYS A 223 1.20 -23.08 -9.15
CA CYS A 223 2.12 -24.11 -9.64
C CYS A 223 2.49 -23.92 -11.11
N ASP A 224 2.98 -22.74 -11.45
CA ASP A 224 3.50 -22.44 -12.79
C ASP A 224 4.72 -21.53 -12.66
N ALA A 225 5.86 -21.99 -13.17
CA ALA A 225 7.12 -21.25 -13.17
C ALA A 225 7.02 -19.97 -14.01
N GLY A 226 7.46 -18.85 -13.45
CA GLY A 226 7.46 -17.57 -14.15
C GLY A 226 8.61 -16.66 -13.79
N TRP A 227 8.94 -15.76 -14.72
CA TRP A 227 9.97 -14.75 -14.56
C TRP A 227 9.70 -13.76 -13.43
N LEU A 228 10.77 -13.34 -12.77
CA LEU A 228 10.83 -12.22 -11.81
C LEU A 228 11.84 -11.17 -12.24
N ALA A 229 11.77 -9.98 -11.63
CA ALA A 229 12.56 -8.81 -12.02
C ALA A 229 14.08 -9.00 -11.95
N ASP A 230 14.55 -9.98 -11.17
CA ASP A 230 15.97 -10.36 -11.03
C ASP A 230 16.41 -11.44 -12.03
N GLN A 231 15.64 -11.67 -13.09
CA GLN A 231 15.86 -12.73 -14.10
C GLN A 231 15.90 -14.15 -13.50
N THR A 232 15.36 -14.32 -12.29
CA THR A 232 15.12 -15.67 -11.76
C THR A 232 13.74 -16.18 -12.18
N VAL A 233 13.62 -17.50 -12.23
CA VAL A 233 12.34 -18.17 -12.48
C VAL A 233 11.89 -18.88 -11.22
N ARG A 234 10.70 -18.53 -10.73
CA ARG A 234 10.18 -19.02 -9.43
C ARG A 234 8.69 -19.33 -9.50
N TYR A 235 8.18 -20.04 -8.50
CA TYR A 235 6.74 -20.20 -8.28
C TYR A 235 6.39 -20.51 -6.81
N PRO A 236 5.35 -19.88 -6.23
CA PRO A 236 4.97 -20.07 -4.83
C PRO A 236 4.02 -21.25 -4.65
N ILE A 237 4.25 -22.08 -3.62
CA ILE A 237 3.35 -23.17 -3.23
C ILE A 237 3.15 -23.13 -1.72
N THR A 238 1.92 -22.89 -1.28
CA THR A 238 1.53 -22.88 0.14
C THR A 238 1.24 -24.29 0.65
N LEU A 239 0.69 -25.14 -0.21
CA LEU A 239 0.38 -26.55 0.07
C LEU A 239 0.97 -27.44 -1.03
N SER A 240 1.93 -28.28 -0.66
CA SER A 240 2.61 -29.16 -1.61
C SER A 240 1.65 -30.19 -2.21
N ARG A 241 1.83 -30.47 -3.51
CA ARG A 241 0.98 -31.37 -4.29
C ARG A 241 1.74 -31.98 -5.47
N PRO A 242 1.31 -33.15 -6.00
CA PRO A 242 1.96 -33.81 -7.13
C PRO A 242 2.20 -32.87 -8.32
N GLY A 243 3.40 -32.89 -8.88
CA GLY A 243 3.81 -32.02 -9.98
C GLY A 243 4.33 -30.64 -9.57
N CYS A 244 4.27 -30.28 -8.28
CA CYS A 244 4.63 -28.94 -7.77
C CYS A 244 5.78 -28.93 -6.75
N TYR A 245 6.51 -30.04 -6.63
CA TYR A 245 7.55 -30.23 -5.61
C TYR A 245 8.72 -29.25 -5.74
N GLY A 246 9.27 -29.11 -6.95
CA GLY A 246 10.45 -28.28 -7.23
C GLY A 246 11.63 -28.60 -6.31
N ASP A 247 12.42 -27.58 -5.98
CA ASP A 247 13.58 -27.62 -5.08
C ASP A 247 13.20 -27.74 -3.58
N ARG A 248 11.91 -27.64 -3.24
CA ARG A 248 11.43 -27.66 -1.85
C ARG A 248 10.65 -28.91 -1.45
N SER A 249 10.55 -29.91 -2.34
CA SER A 249 9.83 -31.17 -2.09
C SER A 249 8.44 -30.93 -1.44
N SER A 250 8.19 -31.52 -0.26
CA SER A 250 6.90 -31.45 0.44
C SER A 250 6.70 -30.18 1.27
N LEU A 251 7.70 -29.30 1.39
CA LEU A 251 7.62 -28.10 2.24
C LEU A 251 6.96 -26.91 1.53
N PRO A 252 6.17 -26.08 2.23
CA PRO A 252 5.71 -24.79 1.70
C PRO A 252 6.88 -23.87 1.34
N GLY A 253 6.67 -22.96 0.39
CA GLY A 253 7.66 -21.94 0.01
C GLY A 253 7.64 -21.58 -1.47
N ILE A 254 8.49 -20.62 -1.82
CA ILE A 254 8.76 -20.25 -3.21
C ILE A 254 9.84 -21.17 -3.77
N ARG A 255 9.47 -21.93 -4.80
CA ARG A 255 10.40 -22.78 -5.55
C ARG A 255 11.19 -21.93 -6.52
N SER A 256 12.43 -22.33 -6.81
CA SER A 256 13.34 -21.57 -7.66
C SER A 256 14.07 -22.47 -8.65
N TYR A 257 14.15 -22.02 -9.90
CA TYR A 257 15.05 -22.57 -10.91
C TYR A 257 16.35 -21.74 -11.04
N GLY A 258 16.53 -20.75 -10.17
CA GLY A 258 17.66 -19.82 -10.19
C GLY A 258 17.54 -18.79 -11.31
N GLU A 259 18.65 -18.12 -11.59
CA GLU A 259 18.84 -17.27 -12.77
C GLU A 259 18.85 -18.16 -14.02
N ARG A 260 18.18 -17.70 -15.08
CA ARG A 260 18.04 -18.42 -16.35
C ARG A 260 18.49 -17.55 -17.52
N GLU A 261 18.82 -18.17 -18.65
CA GLU A 261 19.16 -17.41 -19.87
C GLU A 261 17.94 -16.64 -20.37
N ALA A 262 18.14 -15.38 -20.78
CA ALA A 262 17.04 -14.45 -21.07
C ALA A 262 16.17 -14.85 -22.27
N ASP A 263 16.66 -15.75 -23.13
CA ASP A 263 15.99 -16.31 -24.31
C ASP A 263 15.23 -17.61 -24.00
N GLU A 264 15.36 -18.18 -22.80
CA GLU A 264 14.46 -19.23 -22.34
C GLU A 264 13.02 -18.73 -22.21
N ALA A 265 12.04 -19.62 -22.35
CA ALA A 265 10.63 -19.24 -22.31
C ALA A 265 9.94 -19.75 -21.04
N TYR A 266 9.25 -18.85 -20.33
CA TYR A 266 8.46 -19.14 -19.13
C TYR A 266 7.17 -18.32 -19.12
N ASP A 267 6.35 -18.45 -18.08
CA ASP A 267 5.27 -17.50 -17.79
C ASP A 267 5.88 -16.29 -17.04
N VAL A 268 5.07 -15.37 -16.50
CA VAL A 268 5.59 -14.21 -15.74
C VAL A 268 4.71 -13.86 -14.55
N TYR A 269 5.32 -13.43 -13.45
CA TYR A 269 4.61 -12.77 -12.37
C TYR A 269 4.71 -11.25 -12.54
N CYS A 270 3.57 -10.59 -12.63
CA CYS A 270 3.47 -9.14 -12.73
C CYS A 270 2.98 -8.54 -11.40
N TYR A 271 3.43 -7.34 -11.10
CA TYR A 271 3.01 -6.51 -9.96
C TYR A 271 2.33 -5.25 -10.47
N ALA A 272 1.05 -5.10 -10.16
CA ALA A 272 0.32 -3.85 -10.37
C ALA A 272 0.22 -3.12 -9.02
N ARG A 273 0.66 -1.86 -8.97
CA ARG A 273 0.76 -1.08 -7.73
C ARG A 273 -0.58 -0.47 -7.31
N GLU A 274 -1.19 0.35 -8.16
CA GLU A 274 -2.39 1.12 -7.80
C GLU A 274 -3.31 1.32 -9.00
N LEU A 275 -4.61 1.36 -8.74
CA LEU A 275 -5.63 1.62 -9.75
C LEU A 275 -5.89 3.12 -9.90
N GLN A 276 -5.42 3.71 -11.01
CA GLN A 276 -5.58 5.14 -11.29
C GLN A 276 -6.92 5.47 -11.97
N GLY A 277 -7.99 4.82 -11.56
CA GLY A 277 -9.28 4.89 -12.22
C GLY A 277 -10.30 3.95 -11.60
N LYS A 278 -11.30 3.56 -12.38
CA LYS A 278 -12.33 2.60 -11.98
C LYS A 278 -12.53 1.55 -13.06
N VAL A 279 -12.51 0.29 -12.66
CA VAL A 279 -13.01 -0.81 -13.49
C VAL A 279 -14.50 -0.99 -13.18
N PHE A 280 -15.31 -1.17 -14.22
CA PHE A 280 -16.72 -1.46 -14.11
C PHE A 280 -17.13 -2.56 -15.08
N TYR A 281 -18.08 -3.37 -14.64
CA TYR A 281 -18.64 -4.47 -15.41
C TYR A 281 -19.75 -3.97 -16.35
N VAL A 282 -19.81 -4.53 -17.56
CA VAL A 282 -20.80 -4.21 -18.58
C VAL A 282 -21.36 -5.51 -19.15
N SER A 283 -22.68 -5.60 -19.23
CA SER A 283 -23.40 -6.69 -19.87
C SER A 283 -24.44 -6.16 -20.85
N THR A 284 -24.66 -6.88 -21.96
CA THR A 284 -25.65 -6.52 -22.98
C THR A 284 -26.50 -7.74 -23.36
N PRO A 285 -27.77 -7.56 -23.77
CA PRO A 285 -28.55 -8.65 -24.36
C PRO A 285 -27.80 -9.28 -25.54
N GLY A 286 -27.57 -10.59 -25.47
CA GLY A 286 -26.83 -11.33 -26.50
C GLY A 286 -25.30 -11.28 -26.38
N ARG A 287 -24.74 -10.58 -25.39
CA ARG A 287 -23.29 -10.44 -25.12
C ARG A 287 -22.48 -9.86 -26.30
N LEU A 288 -21.18 -9.65 -26.09
CA LEU A 288 -20.31 -8.93 -27.01
C LEU A 288 -19.18 -9.84 -27.50
N THR A 289 -18.81 -9.69 -28.77
CA THR A 289 -17.52 -10.18 -29.29
C THR A 289 -16.38 -9.34 -28.73
N SER A 290 -15.12 -9.76 -28.87
CA SER A 290 -13.98 -8.97 -28.38
C SER A 290 -13.95 -7.55 -28.97
N GLN A 291 -14.18 -7.44 -30.29
CA GLN A 291 -14.28 -6.14 -30.96
C GLN A 291 -15.53 -5.36 -30.52
N GLY A 292 -16.66 -6.03 -30.31
CA GLY A 292 -17.89 -5.42 -29.81
C GLY A 292 -17.71 -4.84 -28.41
N ALA A 293 -17.06 -5.58 -27.52
CA ALA A 293 -16.74 -5.17 -26.16
C ALA A 293 -15.84 -3.93 -26.15
N ARG A 294 -14.82 -3.91 -27.02
CA ARG A 294 -13.94 -2.74 -27.19
C ARG A 294 -14.72 -1.49 -27.62
N LYS A 295 -15.55 -1.61 -28.66
CA LYS A 295 -16.38 -0.49 -29.15
C LYS A 295 -17.38 -0.03 -28.10
N HIS A 296 -17.95 -0.97 -27.33
CA HIS A 296 -18.89 -0.65 -26.27
C HIS A 296 -18.21 0.12 -25.13
N CYS A 297 -17.06 -0.32 -24.62
CA CYS A 297 -16.34 0.48 -23.61
C CYS A 297 -16.00 1.89 -24.14
N GLN A 298 -15.58 2.00 -25.41
CA GLN A 298 -15.27 3.27 -26.06
C GLN A 298 -16.48 4.22 -26.13
N SER A 299 -17.68 3.71 -26.41
CA SER A 299 -18.90 4.54 -26.44
C SER A 299 -19.26 5.14 -25.08
N TRP A 300 -18.73 4.59 -23.97
CA TRP A 300 -18.87 5.12 -22.61
C TRP A 300 -17.67 5.98 -22.17
N GLY A 301 -16.77 6.34 -23.09
CA GLY A 301 -15.55 7.08 -22.78
C GLY A 301 -14.58 6.28 -21.90
N ALA A 302 -14.52 4.97 -22.10
CA ALA A 302 -13.67 4.02 -21.39
C ALA A 302 -12.90 3.15 -22.38
N SER A 303 -11.88 2.43 -21.90
CA SER A 303 -11.23 1.35 -22.64
C SER A 303 -11.65 0.00 -22.07
N LEU A 304 -11.34 -1.11 -22.74
CA LEU A 304 -11.32 -2.40 -22.03
C LEU A 304 -10.28 -2.31 -20.91
N ALA A 305 -10.59 -2.91 -19.77
CA ALA A 305 -9.66 -3.02 -18.66
C ALA A 305 -8.49 -3.94 -19.04
N THR A 306 -7.29 -3.61 -18.59
CA THR A 306 -6.15 -4.52 -18.66
C THR A 306 -6.23 -5.57 -17.57
N THR A 307 -5.42 -6.63 -17.67
CA THR A 307 -5.36 -7.65 -16.62
C THR A 307 -4.97 -7.06 -15.27
N GLY A 308 -3.94 -6.22 -15.19
CA GLY A 308 -3.50 -5.61 -13.94
C GLY A 308 -4.58 -4.71 -13.33
N GLN A 309 -5.31 -3.96 -14.16
CA GLN A 309 -6.45 -3.14 -13.69
C GLN A 309 -7.57 -4.01 -13.10
N LEU A 310 -7.90 -5.14 -13.71
CA LEU A 310 -8.89 -6.07 -13.15
C LEU A 310 -8.44 -6.67 -11.81
N TYR A 311 -7.17 -7.08 -11.70
CA TYR A 311 -6.62 -7.58 -10.43
C TYR A 311 -6.63 -6.53 -9.32
N LEU A 312 -6.31 -5.28 -9.63
CA LEU A 312 -6.41 -4.19 -8.67
C LEU A 312 -7.86 -3.93 -8.26
N ALA A 313 -8.79 -3.88 -9.21
CA ALA A 313 -10.21 -3.71 -8.90
C ALA A 313 -10.78 -4.86 -8.05
N TRP A 314 -10.35 -6.09 -8.32
CA TRP A 314 -10.66 -7.26 -7.49
C TRP A 314 -10.14 -7.10 -6.06
N ARG A 315 -8.88 -6.66 -5.90
CA ARG A 315 -8.27 -6.36 -4.60
C ARG A 315 -9.07 -5.29 -3.84
N ASP A 316 -9.57 -4.29 -4.56
CA ASP A 316 -10.39 -3.19 -4.03
C ASP A 316 -11.87 -3.57 -3.82
N GLY A 317 -12.25 -4.81 -4.14
CA GLY A 317 -13.53 -5.38 -3.75
C GLY A 317 -14.46 -5.80 -4.87
N LEU A 318 -14.06 -5.67 -6.14
CA LEU A 318 -14.86 -6.14 -7.27
C LEU A 318 -15.04 -7.67 -7.22
N ASP A 319 -16.30 -8.11 -7.19
CA ASP A 319 -16.71 -9.50 -7.18
C ASP A 319 -17.81 -9.70 -8.22
N GLN A 320 -17.51 -10.38 -9.32
CA GLN A 320 -18.42 -10.60 -10.44
C GLN A 320 -18.22 -11.99 -11.04
N CYS A 321 -19.30 -12.76 -11.15
CA CYS A 321 -19.24 -14.16 -11.61
C CYS A 321 -19.36 -14.35 -13.13
N ASP A 322 -19.23 -13.28 -13.91
CA ASP A 322 -19.57 -13.31 -15.33
C ASP A 322 -18.30 -13.08 -16.15
N PRO A 323 -17.88 -14.04 -17.00
CA PRO A 323 -16.70 -13.87 -17.82
C PRO A 323 -16.85 -12.70 -18.78
N GLY A 324 -15.85 -11.82 -18.79
CA GLY A 324 -15.84 -10.63 -19.64
C GLY A 324 -14.51 -10.42 -20.35
N TRP A 325 -14.57 -9.81 -21.53
CA TRP A 325 -13.41 -9.44 -22.33
C TRP A 325 -12.51 -8.42 -21.62
N LEU A 326 -11.20 -8.59 -21.79
CA LEU A 326 -10.15 -7.64 -21.40
C LEU A 326 -9.34 -7.16 -22.61
N ALA A 327 -8.51 -6.14 -22.39
CA ALA A 327 -7.73 -5.47 -23.43
C ALA A 327 -6.74 -6.40 -24.17
N ASP A 328 -6.17 -7.39 -23.46
CA ASP A 328 -5.24 -8.40 -23.99
C ASP A 328 -5.94 -9.51 -24.79
N GLY A 329 -7.26 -9.43 -24.95
CA GLY A 329 -8.06 -10.45 -25.62
C GLY A 329 -8.32 -11.68 -24.74
N SER A 330 -7.91 -11.68 -23.48
CA SER A 330 -8.35 -12.70 -22.53
C SER A 330 -9.79 -12.46 -22.09
N VAL A 331 -10.42 -13.51 -21.57
CA VAL A 331 -11.72 -13.43 -20.91
C VAL A 331 -11.52 -13.86 -19.46
N ARG A 332 -11.86 -12.96 -18.53
CA ARG A 332 -11.62 -13.19 -17.09
C ARG A 332 -12.83 -12.78 -16.26
N TYR A 333 -12.85 -13.19 -15.00
CA TYR A 333 -13.86 -12.76 -14.02
C TYR A 333 -13.28 -12.80 -12.59
N PRO A 334 -13.49 -11.74 -11.78
CA PRO A 334 -12.95 -11.62 -10.43
C PRO A 334 -13.91 -12.20 -9.38
N ILE A 335 -13.43 -13.06 -8.49
CA ILE A 335 -14.21 -13.62 -7.37
C ILE A 335 -13.55 -13.24 -6.07
N ARG A 336 -14.24 -12.44 -5.25
CA ARG A 336 -13.78 -12.12 -3.90
C ARG A 336 -14.33 -13.10 -2.87
N THR A 337 -15.62 -13.44 -2.99
CA THR A 337 -16.30 -14.38 -2.10
C THR A 337 -16.56 -15.69 -2.85
N PRO A 338 -15.80 -16.76 -2.55
CA PRO A 338 -15.95 -18.05 -3.21
C PRO A 338 -17.37 -18.60 -3.08
N ARG A 339 -17.88 -19.23 -4.15
CA ARG A 339 -19.24 -19.78 -4.18
C ARG A 339 -19.33 -20.94 -5.18
N LYS A 340 -20.09 -21.98 -4.83
CA LYS A 340 -20.13 -23.30 -5.51
C LYS A 340 -20.29 -23.30 -7.04
N LYS A 341 -20.86 -22.25 -7.63
CA LYS A 341 -21.12 -22.13 -9.09
C LYS A 341 -20.25 -21.06 -9.77
N CYS A 342 -19.21 -20.58 -9.09
CA CYS A 342 -18.41 -19.46 -9.54
C CYS A 342 -16.93 -19.67 -9.24
N GLY A 343 -16.19 -20.21 -10.21
CA GLY A 343 -14.71 -20.21 -10.18
C GLY A 343 -14.05 -20.88 -8.97
N GLY A 344 -14.70 -21.87 -8.37
CA GLY A 344 -14.12 -22.75 -7.34
C GLY A 344 -14.24 -22.23 -5.91
N ASP A 345 -13.45 -22.84 -5.03
CA ASP A 345 -13.51 -22.63 -3.57
C ASP A 345 -12.56 -21.52 -3.08
N GLU A 346 -11.74 -20.95 -3.95
CA GLU A 346 -10.77 -19.91 -3.60
C GLU A 346 -11.06 -18.56 -4.28
N PRO A 347 -10.75 -17.43 -3.63
CA PRO A 347 -10.81 -16.12 -4.25
C PRO A 347 -9.76 -15.97 -5.37
N GLY A 348 -10.03 -15.09 -6.33
CA GLY A 348 -9.06 -14.71 -7.37
C GLY A 348 -9.70 -14.26 -8.67
N VAL A 349 -8.87 -13.80 -9.61
CA VAL A 349 -9.28 -13.53 -10.98
C VAL A 349 -9.10 -14.79 -11.81
N ARG A 350 -10.21 -15.36 -12.29
CA ARG A 350 -10.23 -16.57 -13.09
C ARG A 350 -10.13 -16.23 -14.58
N THR A 351 -9.43 -17.05 -15.34
CA THR A 351 -9.28 -16.90 -16.80
C THR A 351 -9.98 -18.05 -17.50
N VAL A 352 -10.79 -17.72 -18.51
CA VAL A 352 -11.40 -18.72 -19.40
C VAL A 352 -10.39 -19.04 -20.49
N TYR A 353 -9.97 -20.31 -20.54
CA TYR A 353 -9.07 -20.83 -21.56
C TYR A 353 -9.85 -21.66 -22.58
N GLN A 354 -9.34 -21.71 -23.80
CA GLN A 354 -9.87 -22.57 -24.85
C GLN A 354 -9.53 -24.05 -24.57
N PHE A 355 -8.34 -24.32 -24.03
CA PHE A 355 -7.85 -25.69 -23.83
C PHE A 355 -7.73 -26.06 -22.34
N PRO A 356 -7.94 -27.34 -21.96
CA PRO A 356 -7.88 -27.80 -20.56
C PRO A 356 -6.53 -27.58 -19.87
N ASN A 357 -5.43 -27.53 -20.64
CA ASN A 357 -4.08 -27.26 -20.15
C ASN A 357 -3.84 -25.76 -19.81
N ARG A 358 -4.90 -24.95 -19.76
CA ARG A 358 -4.84 -23.51 -19.49
C ARG A 358 -4.01 -22.75 -20.53
N THR A 359 -4.23 -23.04 -21.82
CA THR A 359 -3.67 -22.29 -22.96
C THR A 359 -4.77 -21.89 -23.94
N GLY A 360 -4.49 -20.92 -24.81
CA GLY A 360 -5.45 -20.37 -25.77
C GLY A 360 -6.47 -19.45 -25.11
N PHE A 361 -6.53 -18.19 -25.54
CA PHE A 361 -7.67 -17.33 -25.21
C PHE A 361 -8.88 -17.68 -26.09
N PRO A 362 -10.11 -17.38 -25.67
CA PRO A 362 -11.30 -17.67 -26.47
C PRO A 362 -11.27 -17.01 -27.85
N ASP A 363 -11.92 -17.63 -28.83
CA ASP A 363 -12.07 -17.05 -30.18
C ASP A 363 -12.66 -15.63 -30.08
N PRO A 364 -12.04 -14.59 -30.69
CA PRO A 364 -12.54 -13.21 -30.66
C PRO A 364 -14.01 -13.03 -31.10
N ALA A 365 -14.57 -13.96 -31.89
CA ALA A 365 -15.97 -13.98 -32.30
C ALA A 365 -16.93 -14.59 -31.26
N SER A 366 -16.40 -15.24 -30.21
CA SER A 366 -17.17 -15.73 -29.07
C SER A 366 -17.84 -14.57 -28.33
N LYS A 367 -18.94 -14.84 -27.63
CA LYS A 367 -19.73 -13.79 -26.97
C LYS A 367 -19.63 -13.86 -25.44
N PHE A 368 -19.10 -12.80 -24.85
CA PHE A 368 -18.91 -12.60 -23.41
C PHE A 368 -19.34 -11.19 -23.00
N ASP A 369 -19.37 -10.93 -21.71
CA ASP A 369 -19.57 -9.59 -21.17
C ASP A 369 -18.26 -8.77 -21.30
N ALA A 370 -18.14 -7.62 -20.65
CA ALA A 370 -16.93 -6.80 -20.71
C ALA A 370 -16.58 -6.16 -19.38
N TYR A 371 -15.28 -6.02 -19.11
CA TYR A 371 -14.79 -5.12 -18.06
C TYR A 371 -14.18 -3.90 -18.72
N CYS A 372 -14.76 -2.74 -18.43
CA CYS A 372 -14.28 -1.47 -18.94
C CYS A 372 -13.51 -0.73 -17.83
N TYR A 373 -12.50 0.05 -18.23
CA TYR A 373 -11.72 0.90 -17.38
C TYR A 373 -11.86 2.36 -17.80
N LYS A 374 -12.14 3.22 -16.83
CA LYS A 374 -12.11 4.67 -17.00
C LYS A 374 -11.04 5.24 -16.06
N GLY A 375 -10.01 5.85 -16.64
CA GLY A 375 -9.01 6.57 -15.86
C GLY A 375 -9.63 7.72 -15.09
N ARG A 376 -9.03 8.12 -13.97
CA ARG A 376 -9.34 9.41 -13.37
C ARG A 376 -9.02 10.47 -14.42
N GLY A 377 -10.00 11.28 -14.81
CA GLY A 377 -9.70 12.47 -15.61
C GLY A 377 -8.73 13.34 -14.80
N CYS A 378 -7.72 13.91 -15.45
CA CYS A 378 -7.07 15.08 -14.89
C CYS A 378 -8.18 16.12 -14.70
N LEU A 379 -8.47 16.49 -13.45
CA LEU A 379 -9.08 17.78 -13.19
C LEU A 379 -7.93 18.76 -13.45
N ASP A 380 -7.90 19.31 -14.65
CA ASP A 380 -7.00 20.41 -15.01
C ASP A 380 -7.27 21.65 -14.14
#